data_AF-A0A959T452-F1
#
_entry.id   AF-A0A959T452-F1
#
_cell.length_a   1.000
_cell.length_b   1.000
_cell.length_c   1.000
_cell.angle_alpha   90.00
_cell.angle_beta   90.00
_cell.angle_gamma   90.00
#
_symmetry.space_group_name_H-M   'P 1'
#
loop_
_entity.id
_entity.type
_entity.pdbx_description
1 polymer ?
#
loop_
_entity_poly.entity_id
_entity_poly.type
_entity_poly.pdbx_seq_one_letter_code
_entity_poly.pdbx_strand_id
1 'polypeptide(L)'
;EARDRIGARVFELGREADPPRITVLEPFRKEGDVVQVSSSLNYVKVSGYVRDKSLLKAITVNGEAADFNVDEKDPQFIVTVPLAHDQEELAVQAVDVYDNFSNMDLRVERTEGLAPSIVLTSPEPSGDREITIEEGKEDVFVEGLVSDASPIRLIAVDG
;
A
#
# COMPACT_ATOMS: atom_id res chain seq x y z
N GLU A 1 46.03 -5.55 -0.26
CA GLU A 1 46.39 -6.83 0.40
C GLU A 1 46.14 -6.84 1.91
N ALA A 2 46.89 -6.12 2.77
CA ALA A 2 46.69 -6.21 4.23
C ALA A 2 45.34 -5.60 4.70
N ARG A 3 44.91 -4.48 4.10
CA ARG A 3 43.63 -3.82 4.40
C ARG A 3 42.43 -4.69 4.00
N ASP A 4 42.47 -5.32 2.83
CA ASP A 4 41.39 -6.17 2.33
C ASP A 4 41.19 -7.42 3.20
N ARG A 5 42.30 -8.01 3.68
CA ARG A 5 42.28 -9.13 4.62
C ARG A 5 41.70 -8.76 5.99
N ILE A 6 41.97 -7.54 6.48
CA ILE A 6 41.39 -7.04 7.72
C ILE A 6 39.89 -6.79 7.52
N GLY A 7 39.49 -6.17 6.40
CA GLY A 7 38.09 -5.95 6.05
C GLY A 7 37.29 -7.24 5.99
N ALA A 8 37.78 -8.25 5.26
CA ALA A 8 37.13 -9.56 5.19
C ALA A 8 36.99 -10.24 6.56
N ARG A 9 38.00 -10.12 7.43
CA ARG A 9 37.94 -10.73 8.76
C ARG A 9 36.97 -10.00 9.70
N VAL A 10 36.88 -8.68 9.60
CA VAL A 10 35.87 -7.89 10.35
C VAL A 10 34.47 -8.22 9.86
N PHE A 11 34.29 -8.39 8.54
CA PHE A 11 33.02 -8.82 7.96
C PHE A 11 32.59 -10.19 8.49
N GLU A 12 33.44 -11.21 8.44
CA GLU A 12 33.09 -12.55 8.96
C GLU A 12 32.78 -12.57 10.46
N LEU A 13 33.37 -11.67 11.26
CA LEU A 13 33.05 -11.55 12.69
C LEU A 13 31.65 -11.00 12.95
N GLY A 14 31.08 -10.25 11.99
CA GLY A 14 29.72 -9.73 12.07
C GLY A 14 28.67 -10.70 11.55
N ARG A 15 29.06 -11.88 11.06
CA ARG A 15 28.14 -12.86 10.46
C ARG A 15 27.18 -13.41 11.51
N GLU A 16 25.92 -13.43 11.14
CA GLU A 16 24.84 -14.01 11.92
C GLU A 16 23.87 -14.76 10.99
N ALA A 17 22.87 -15.44 11.55
CA ALA A 17 22.00 -16.37 10.82
C ALA A 17 20.50 -16.03 10.97
N ASP A 18 20.17 -14.96 11.68
CA ASP A 18 18.81 -14.46 11.80
C ASP A 18 18.41 -13.80 10.47
N PRO A 19 17.23 -14.11 9.92
CA PRO A 19 16.78 -13.51 8.68
C PRO A 19 16.16 -12.12 8.89
N PRO A 20 16.15 -11.26 7.84
CA PRO A 20 15.51 -9.95 7.89
C PRO A 20 14.02 -10.02 8.21
N ARG A 21 13.50 -9.04 8.95
CA ARG A 21 12.07 -8.92 9.28
C ARG A 21 11.39 -7.87 8.41
N ILE A 22 10.51 -8.30 7.53
CA ILE A 22 9.78 -7.45 6.59
C ILE A 22 8.51 -6.89 7.28
N THR A 23 8.22 -5.61 7.05
CA THR A 23 6.96 -4.98 7.42
C THR A 23 6.44 -4.14 6.27
N VAL A 24 5.24 -4.45 5.78
CA VAL A 24 4.59 -3.74 4.67
C VAL A 24 3.64 -2.67 5.22
N LEU A 25 3.76 -1.44 4.71
CA LEU A 25 2.87 -0.31 5.03
C LEU A 25 1.82 -0.08 3.96
N GLU A 26 2.23 -0.12 2.69
CA GLU A 26 1.33 -0.05 1.54
C GLU A 26 1.52 -1.28 0.66
N PRO A 27 0.46 -1.82 0.05
CA PRO A 27 -0.95 -1.43 0.20
C PRO A 27 -1.52 -1.69 1.61
N PHE A 28 -2.67 -1.07 1.91
CA PHE A 28 -3.33 -1.21 3.22
C PHE A 28 -3.68 -2.68 3.49
N ARG A 29 -3.36 -3.13 4.70
CA ARG A 29 -3.66 -4.48 5.20
C ARG A 29 -4.90 -4.42 6.09
N LYS A 30 -5.93 -5.18 5.73
CA LYS A 30 -7.19 -5.22 6.51
C LYS A 30 -7.01 -6.06 7.77
N GLU A 31 -6.59 -7.31 7.59
CA GLU A 31 -6.30 -8.28 8.66
C GLU A 31 -5.22 -9.26 8.18
N GLY A 32 -4.26 -9.58 9.05
CA GLY A 32 -3.17 -10.51 8.72
C GLY A 32 -2.37 -10.08 7.48
N ASP A 33 -2.15 -11.05 6.59
CA ASP A 33 -1.37 -10.89 5.35
C ASP A 33 -2.25 -10.60 4.13
N VAL A 34 -3.47 -10.07 4.34
CA VAL A 34 -4.39 -9.69 3.26
C VAL A 34 -4.24 -8.20 2.93
N VAL A 35 -3.88 -7.92 1.68
CA VAL A 35 -3.79 -6.56 1.14
C VAL A 35 -4.97 -6.24 0.23
N GLN A 36 -5.49 -5.02 0.38
CA GLN A 36 -6.56 -4.54 -0.49
C GLN A 36 -5.99 -3.69 -1.63
N VAL A 37 -6.27 -4.11 -2.85
CA VAL A 37 -5.86 -3.38 -4.05
C VAL A 37 -7.09 -3.13 -4.90
N SER A 38 -7.28 -1.90 -5.37
CA SER A 38 -8.40 -1.60 -6.24
C SER A 38 -8.36 -2.48 -7.51
N SER A 39 -9.54 -2.93 -7.93
CA SER A 39 -9.76 -3.65 -9.19
C SER A 39 -9.44 -2.82 -10.43
N SER A 40 -9.39 -1.49 -10.34
CA SER A 40 -9.03 -0.63 -11.48
C SER A 40 -7.52 -0.48 -11.69
N LEU A 41 -6.70 -0.95 -10.74
CA LEU A 41 -5.25 -0.79 -10.77
C LEU A 41 -4.53 -2.00 -11.39
N ASN A 42 -3.71 -1.72 -12.41
CA ASN A 42 -2.79 -2.68 -13.02
C ASN A 42 -1.38 -2.66 -12.40
N TYR A 43 -1.15 -1.72 -11.48
CA TYR A 43 0.11 -1.55 -10.76
C TYR A 43 -0.21 -1.30 -9.29
N VAL A 44 0.67 -1.77 -8.42
CA VAL A 44 0.54 -1.55 -6.97
C VAL A 44 1.84 -0.98 -6.44
N LYS A 45 1.71 0.11 -5.68
CA LYS A 45 2.80 0.64 -4.88
C LYS A 45 2.94 -0.22 -3.63
N VAL A 46 4.12 -0.78 -3.42
CA VAL A 46 4.48 -1.52 -2.22
C VAL A 46 5.54 -0.74 -1.47
N SER A 47 5.29 -0.43 -0.21
CA SER A 47 6.22 0.30 0.65
C SER A 47 6.26 -0.29 2.04
N GLY A 48 7.36 -0.12 2.75
CA GLY A 48 7.54 -0.74 4.06
C GLY A 48 8.92 -0.50 4.66
N TYR A 49 9.24 -1.25 5.71
CA TYR A 49 10.56 -1.28 6.32
C TYR A 49 11.04 -2.73 6.43
N VAL A 50 12.35 -2.93 6.37
CA VAL A 50 12.97 -4.23 6.63
C VAL A 50 13.95 -4.06 7.77
N ARG A 51 13.76 -4.80 8.87
CA ARG A 51 14.62 -4.73 10.05
C ARG A 51 15.61 -5.88 10.11
N ASP A 52 16.87 -5.59 10.35
CA ASP A 52 17.92 -6.60 10.39
C ASP A 52 19.16 -6.17 11.20
N LYS A 53 19.87 -7.14 11.80
CA LYS A 53 21.13 -6.87 12.51
C LYS A 53 22.25 -6.52 11.56
N SER A 54 22.19 -7.01 10.32
CA SER A 54 23.11 -6.85 9.20
C SER A 54 22.59 -5.79 8.23
N LEU A 55 23.41 -5.35 7.27
CA LEU A 55 22.92 -4.45 6.21
C LEU A 55 22.16 -5.29 5.18
N LEU A 56 21.30 -4.65 4.40
CA LEU A 56 20.55 -5.35 3.36
C LEU A 56 21.28 -5.32 2.04
N LYS A 57 21.31 -6.48 1.39
CA LYS A 57 21.85 -6.67 0.03
C LYS A 57 20.79 -6.42 -1.02
N ALA A 58 19.55 -6.86 -0.78
CA ALA A 58 18.46 -6.69 -1.73
C ALA A 58 17.09 -6.69 -1.03
N ILE A 59 16.15 -5.96 -1.62
CA ILE A 59 14.72 -6.03 -1.33
C ILE A 59 14.01 -6.13 -2.69
N THR A 60 13.12 -7.10 -2.86
CA THR A 60 12.36 -7.29 -4.10
C THR A 60 10.89 -7.53 -3.83
N VAL A 61 10.02 -7.08 -4.74
CA VAL A 61 8.60 -7.38 -4.73
C VAL A 61 8.24 -8.02 -6.07
N ASN A 62 7.70 -9.24 -6.07
CA ASN A 62 7.48 -10.04 -7.28
C ASN A 62 8.72 -10.14 -8.19
N GLY A 63 9.92 -10.13 -7.60
CA GLY A 63 11.19 -10.13 -8.33
C GLY A 63 11.64 -8.77 -8.86
N GLU A 64 10.84 -7.71 -8.72
CA GLU A 64 11.24 -6.34 -9.06
C GLU A 64 12.00 -5.69 -7.90
N ALA A 65 13.15 -5.07 -8.16
CA ALA A 65 13.98 -4.45 -7.14
C ALA A 65 13.32 -3.21 -6.56
N ALA A 66 13.30 -3.12 -5.22
CA ALA A 66 12.83 -1.93 -4.53
C ALA A 66 13.93 -0.89 -4.37
N ASP A 67 13.53 0.38 -4.31
CA ASP A 67 14.39 1.49 -3.94
C ASP A 67 14.50 1.58 -2.42
N PHE A 68 15.74 1.61 -1.91
CA PHE A 68 16.09 1.76 -0.49
C PHE A 68 17.55 2.21 -0.36
N ASN A 69 17.90 2.75 0.80
CA ASN A 69 19.28 3.11 1.10
C ASN A 69 20.08 1.89 1.62
N VAL A 70 21.03 1.39 0.82
CA VAL A 70 21.84 0.20 1.14
C VAL A 70 22.78 0.39 2.33
N ASP A 71 23.13 1.63 2.66
CA ASP A 71 24.02 1.96 3.78
C ASP A 71 23.25 2.23 5.08
N GLU A 72 21.91 2.24 5.02
CA GLU A 72 21.03 2.50 6.15
C GLU A 72 20.64 1.21 6.89
N LYS A 73 20.61 1.30 8.22
CA LYS A 73 20.05 0.25 9.07
C LYS A 73 18.54 0.37 9.15
N ASP A 74 17.88 -0.76 9.09
CA ASP A 74 16.43 -0.87 9.12
C ASP A 74 15.73 0.02 8.05
N PRO A 75 16.15 -0.01 6.77
CA PRO A 75 15.76 0.98 5.78
C PRO A 75 14.28 0.90 5.42
N GLN A 76 13.74 2.03 4.98
CA GLN A 76 12.48 2.07 4.25
C GLN A 76 12.70 1.60 2.80
N PHE A 77 11.74 0.87 2.26
CA PHE A 77 11.73 0.52 0.84
C PHE A 77 10.44 0.99 0.15
N ILE A 78 10.55 1.19 -1.17
CA ILE A 78 9.42 1.51 -2.04
C ILE A 78 9.64 0.90 -3.42
N VAL A 79 8.57 0.38 -4.02
CA VAL A 79 8.55 -0.11 -5.39
C VAL A 79 7.14 -0.01 -5.95
N THR A 80 7.01 0.12 -7.28
CA THR A 80 5.71 0.00 -7.95
C THR A 80 5.82 -1.15 -8.94
N VAL A 81 5.05 -2.21 -8.69
CA VAL A 81 5.12 -3.44 -9.49
C VAL A 81 3.85 -3.62 -10.30
N PRO A 82 3.93 -4.22 -11.50
CA PRO A 82 2.76 -4.72 -12.20
C PRO A 82 2.00 -5.73 -11.33
N LEU A 83 0.68 -5.68 -11.35
CA LEU A 83 -0.20 -6.62 -10.65
C LEU A 83 -1.35 -7.02 -11.57
N ALA A 84 -1.24 -8.20 -12.18
CA ALA A 84 -2.26 -8.72 -13.08
C ALA A 84 -3.60 -8.91 -12.38
N HIS A 85 -4.71 -8.81 -13.12
CA HIS A 85 -6.06 -8.90 -12.56
C HIS A 85 -6.35 -10.24 -11.87
N ASP A 86 -5.75 -11.33 -12.36
CA ASP A 86 -5.84 -12.69 -11.85
C ASP A 86 -4.74 -13.03 -10.82
N GLN A 87 -3.86 -12.08 -10.50
CA GLN A 87 -2.82 -12.29 -9.50
C GLN A 87 -3.39 -12.16 -8.09
N GLU A 88 -3.37 -13.29 -7.36
CA GLU A 88 -3.92 -13.41 -6.01
C GLU A 88 -2.89 -13.20 -4.90
N GLU A 89 -1.61 -13.05 -5.23
CA GLU A 89 -0.52 -12.96 -4.25
C GLU A 89 0.54 -11.92 -4.65
N LEU A 90 1.13 -11.25 -3.65
CA LEU A 90 2.32 -10.41 -3.76
C LEU A 90 3.41 -11.01 -2.87
N ALA A 91 4.59 -11.28 -3.43
CA ALA A 91 5.73 -11.77 -2.67
C ALA A 91 6.73 -10.64 -2.39
N VAL A 92 6.97 -10.32 -1.12
CA VAL A 92 8.00 -9.37 -0.68
C VAL A 92 9.17 -10.15 -0.09
N GLN A 93 10.36 -9.90 -0.61
CA GLN A 93 11.58 -10.63 -0.25
C GLN A 93 12.69 -9.68 0.17
N ALA A 94 13.50 -10.11 1.14
CA ALA A 94 14.68 -9.39 1.58
C ALA A 94 15.85 -10.34 1.79
N VAL A 95 17.05 -9.86 1.43
CA VAL A 95 18.32 -10.57 1.60
C VAL A 95 19.30 -9.64 2.29
N ASP A 96 19.95 -10.11 3.36
CA ASP A 96 21.03 -9.37 4.01
C ASP A 96 22.39 -9.54 3.31
N VAL A 97 23.42 -8.84 3.79
CA VAL A 97 24.78 -8.96 3.25
C VAL A 97 25.45 -10.33 3.49
N TYR A 98 24.90 -11.18 4.36
CA TYR A 98 25.38 -12.53 4.65
C TYR A 98 24.56 -13.64 3.98
N ASP A 99 23.64 -13.27 3.08
CA ASP A 99 22.71 -14.13 2.34
C ASP A 99 21.62 -14.80 3.20
N ASN A 100 21.32 -14.25 4.38
CA ASN A 100 20.10 -14.61 5.10
C ASN A 100 18.89 -14.04 4.36
N PHE A 101 17.83 -14.86 4.23
CA PHE A 101 16.68 -14.57 3.37
C PHE A 101 15.37 -14.60 4.14
N SER A 102 14.47 -13.69 3.82
CA SER A 102 13.07 -13.74 4.24
C SER A 102 12.10 -13.49 3.09
N ASN A 103 10.92 -14.10 3.20
CA ASN A 103 9.82 -13.98 2.26
C ASN A 103 8.53 -13.70 3.04
N MET A 104 7.72 -12.79 2.52
CA MET A 104 6.40 -12.46 3.01
C MET A 104 5.42 -12.50 1.84
N ASP A 105 4.54 -13.49 1.85
CA ASP A 105 3.47 -13.63 0.86
C ASP A 105 2.22 -12.91 1.36
N LEU A 106 1.72 -11.97 0.57
CA LEU A 106 0.50 -11.21 0.85
C LEU A 106 -0.60 -11.65 -0.09
N ARG A 107 -1.74 -12.07 0.46
CA ARG A 107 -2.94 -12.37 -0.34
C ARG A 107 -3.54 -11.06 -0.84
N VAL A 108 -3.78 -10.97 -2.13
CA VAL A 108 -4.41 -9.83 -2.79
C VAL A 108 -5.92 -10.03 -2.81
N GLU A 109 -6.63 -9.12 -2.16
CA GLU A 109 -8.06 -8.96 -2.34
C GLU A 109 -8.35 -7.73 -3.21
N ARG A 110 -8.98 -7.97 -4.35
CA ARG A 110 -9.43 -6.89 -5.22
C ARG A 110 -10.66 -6.24 -4.62
N THR A 111 -10.57 -4.97 -4.29
CA THR A 111 -11.72 -4.16 -3.88
C THR A 111 -12.24 -3.37 -5.06
N GLU A 112 -13.52 -3.05 -5.07
CA GLU A 112 -13.98 -1.95 -5.89
C GLU A 112 -13.25 -0.68 -5.44
N GLY A 113 -12.59 0.03 -6.36
CA GLY A 113 -11.99 1.34 -6.05
C GLY A 113 -12.58 2.46 -6.89
N LEU A 114 -13.84 2.32 -7.27
CA LEU A 114 -14.65 3.42 -7.78
C LEU A 114 -15.30 4.11 -6.57
N ALA A 115 -15.27 5.43 -6.56
CA ALA A 115 -15.97 6.20 -5.54
C ALA A 115 -17.49 6.13 -5.76
N PRO A 116 -18.30 6.23 -4.70
CA PRO A 116 -19.75 6.24 -4.83
C PRO A 116 -20.21 7.42 -5.68
N SER A 117 -21.17 7.17 -6.57
CA SER A 117 -21.84 8.20 -7.34
C SER A 117 -23.05 8.71 -6.56
N ILE A 118 -23.18 10.04 -6.45
CA ILE A 118 -24.31 10.70 -5.79
C ILE A 118 -25.08 11.52 -6.82
N VAL A 119 -26.40 11.35 -6.85
CA VAL A 119 -27.31 12.16 -7.66
C VAL A 119 -28.37 12.76 -6.73
N LEU A 120 -28.47 14.08 -6.72
CA LEU A 120 -29.49 14.79 -5.96
C LEU A 120 -30.75 14.90 -6.85
N THR A 121 -31.87 14.37 -6.35
CA THR A 121 -33.14 14.35 -7.09
C THR A 121 -34.09 15.46 -6.65
N SER A 122 -33.92 15.97 -5.43
CA SER A 122 -34.69 17.10 -4.91
C SER A 122 -33.92 17.83 -3.81
N PRO A 123 -33.85 19.17 -3.81
CA PRO A 123 -34.31 20.06 -4.88
C PRO A 123 -33.42 19.92 -6.15
N GLU A 124 -33.99 20.16 -7.33
CA GLU A 124 -33.23 20.10 -8.58
C GLU A 124 -32.13 21.17 -8.59
N PRO A 125 -30.83 20.79 -8.66
CA PRO A 125 -29.75 21.77 -8.74
C PRO A 125 -29.79 22.50 -10.09
N SER A 126 -29.54 23.80 -10.07
CA SER A 126 -29.30 24.58 -11.29
C SER A 126 -27.96 24.16 -11.94
N GLY A 127 -27.68 24.69 -13.14
CA GLY A 127 -26.49 24.35 -13.94
C GLY A 127 -25.15 24.55 -13.22
N ASP A 128 -25.11 25.41 -12.21
CA ASP A 128 -23.92 25.69 -11.40
C ASP A 128 -23.89 24.92 -10.07
N ARG A 129 -24.69 23.85 -9.93
CA ARG A 129 -24.88 23.09 -8.69
C ARG A 129 -25.43 23.94 -7.53
N GLU A 130 -26.19 24.98 -7.86
CA GLU A 130 -26.85 25.82 -6.88
C GLU A 130 -28.29 25.36 -6.68
N ILE A 131 -28.74 25.31 -5.43
CA ILE A 131 -30.13 25.07 -5.08
C ILE A 131 -30.76 26.39 -4.65
N THR A 132 -31.82 26.82 -5.35
CA THR A 132 -32.55 28.03 -4.96
C THR A 132 -33.56 27.68 -3.88
N ILE A 133 -33.43 28.33 -2.72
CA ILE A 133 -34.34 28.18 -1.60
C ILE A 133 -35.29 29.37 -1.61
N GLU A 134 -36.60 29.12 -1.57
CA GLU A 134 -37.61 30.17 -1.53
C GLU A 134 -37.53 30.97 -0.22
N GLU A 135 -37.83 32.27 -0.30
CA GLU A 135 -37.82 33.18 0.85
C GLU A 135 -38.79 32.70 1.94
N GLY A 136 -38.32 32.65 3.19
CA GLY A 136 -39.10 32.21 4.36
C GLY A 136 -39.05 30.70 4.64
N LYS A 137 -38.26 29.92 3.89
CA LYS A 137 -37.95 28.52 4.23
C LYS A 137 -36.76 28.46 5.19
N GLU A 138 -36.95 27.82 6.34
CA GLU A 138 -35.89 27.60 7.34
C GLU A 138 -35.19 26.24 7.15
N ASP A 139 -35.86 25.28 6.50
CA ASP A 139 -35.36 23.93 6.25
C ASP A 139 -35.35 23.60 4.74
N VAL A 140 -34.36 22.82 4.32
CA VAL A 140 -34.27 22.25 2.97
C VAL A 140 -34.35 20.74 3.07
N PHE A 141 -35.33 20.16 2.38
CA PHE A 141 -35.43 18.72 2.25
C PHE A 141 -34.56 18.26 1.08
N VAL A 142 -33.59 17.39 1.36
CA VAL A 142 -32.66 16.87 0.35
C VAL A 142 -32.94 15.39 0.12
N GLU A 143 -33.22 15.03 -1.12
CA GLU A 143 -33.35 13.66 -1.59
C GLU A 143 -32.34 13.39 -2.70
N GLY A 144 -31.84 12.16 -2.72
CA GLY A 144 -30.95 11.71 -3.76
C GLY A 144 -30.77 10.20 -3.74
N LEU A 145 -30.04 9.73 -4.74
CA LEU A 145 -29.63 8.35 -4.89
C LEU A 145 -28.11 8.29 -4.77
N VAL A 146 -27.63 7.33 -3.98
CA VAL A 146 -26.22 6.96 -3.93
C VAL A 146 -26.08 5.59 -4.54
N SER A 147 -25.14 5.42 -5.47
CA SER A 147 -24.88 4.16 -6.16
C SER A 147 -23.39 3.85 -6.11
N ASP A 148 -23.07 2.63 -5.75
CA ASP A 148 -21.72 2.08 -5.61
C ASP A 148 -21.83 0.56 -5.75
N ALA A 149 -20.82 -0.14 -6.27
CA ALA A 149 -20.89 -1.60 -6.34
C ALA A 149 -20.59 -2.25 -4.97
N SER A 150 -20.13 -1.47 -4.00
CA SER A 150 -19.84 -1.84 -2.62
C SER A 150 -20.86 -1.22 -1.65
N PRO A 151 -20.96 -1.76 -0.42
CA PRO A 151 -21.88 -1.22 0.57
C PRO A 151 -21.52 0.22 0.99
N ILE A 152 -22.48 1.13 0.85
CA ILE A 152 -22.35 2.50 1.35
C ILE A 152 -22.31 2.49 2.88
N ARG A 153 -21.20 2.98 3.45
CA ARG A 153 -21.01 3.05 4.90
C ARG A 153 -21.67 4.26 5.55
N LEU A 154 -21.64 5.42 4.89
CA LEU A 154 -22.11 6.69 5.42
C LEU A 154 -22.62 7.58 4.29
N ILE A 155 -23.76 8.23 4.54
CA ILE A 155 -24.24 9.38 3.80
C ILE A 155 -24.42 10.49 4.83
N ALA A 156 -23.83 11.66 4.58
CA ALA A 156 -23.90 12.81 5.48
C ALA A 156 -24.20 14.08 4.67
N VAL A 157 -24.92 15.02 5.30
CA VAL A 157 -25.19 16.36 4.78
C VAL A 157 -24.64 17.32 5.83
N ASP A 158 -23.80 18.27 5.41
CA ASP A 158 -23.09 19.23 6.27
C ASP A 158 -22.12 18.66 7.33
N GLY A 159 -21.71 17.39 7.19
CA GLY A 159 -20.63 16.77 7.97
C GLY A 159 -21.12 16.11 9.25
#